data_AF-A0A2H9L1D0-F1
#
_entry.id   AF-A0A2H9L1D0-F1
#
_cell.length_a   1.000
_cell.length_b   1.000
_cell.length_c   1.000
_cell.angle_alpha   90.00
_cell.angle_beta   90.00
_cell.angle_gamma   90.00
#
_symmetry.space_group_name_H-M   'P 1'
#
loop_
_entity.id
_entity.type
_entity.pdbx_description
1 polymer ?
#
loop_
_entity_poly.entity_id
_entity_poly.type
_entity_poly.pdbx_seq_one_letter_code
_entity_poly.pdbx_strand_id
1 'polypeptide(L)'
;NPKMLDRIDAAARFIYLNKTCYNGLYRVNSNGGFNVPLGSYVNPTIFDERDILRASKLLQNAELQHVSFEITEKCAKKGDFVYFDPPYHPLNGNGFTGYTRNGFAEEEQTKLKRVFEKLDKRGCKLMLSN
;
A
#
# COMPACT_ATOMS: atom_id res chain seq x y z
N ASN A 1 -14.91 -15.41 -3.49
CA ASN A 1 -13.64 -15.24 -2.75
C ASN A 1 -12.56 -14.90 -3.77
N PRO A 2 -11.86 -13.75 -3.70
CA PRO A 2 -10.85 -13.38 -4.69
C PRO A 2 -9.75 -14.43 -4.86
N LYS A 3 -9.50 -15.27 -3.85
CA LYS A 3 -8.55 -16.40 -3.94
C LYS A 3 -9.00 -17.55 -4.86
N MET A 4 -10.25 -17.55 -5.28
CA MET A 4 -10.83 -18.54 -6.20
C MET A 4 -10.91 -18.03 -7.64
N LEU A 5 -10.53 -16.76 -7.87
CA LEU A 5 -10.47 -16.17 -9.21
C LEU A 5 -9.07 -16.33 -9.77
N ASP A 6 -8.95 -16.32 -11.10
CA ASP A 6 -7.64 -16.12 -11.70
C ASP A 6 -7.09 -14.71 -11.39
N ARG A 7 -5.82 -14.47 -11.72
CA ARG A 7 -5.15 -13.21 -11.36
C ARG A 7 -5.73 -12.00 -12.10
N ILE A 8 -6.21 -12.17 -13.33
CA ILE A 8 -6.76 -11.10 -14.15
C ILE A 8 -8.15 -10.72 -13.61
N ASP A 9 -9.00 -11.71 -13.37
CA ASP A 9 -10.33 -11.52 -12.79
C ASP A 9 -10.25 -10.91 -11.38
N ALA A 10 -9.30 -11.35 -10.56
CA ALA A 10 -9.06 -10.77 -9.24
C ALA A 10 -8.65 -9.29 -9.33
N ALA A 11 -7.77 -8.94 -10.27
CA ALA A 11 -7.33 -7.57 -10.50
C ALA A 11 -8.46 -6.68 -11.05
N ALA A 12 -9.20 -7.15 -12.05
CA ALA A 12 -10.35 -6.46 -12.62
C ALA A 12 -11.42 -6.20 -11.54
N ARG A 13 -11.73 -7.22 -10.73
CA ARG A 13 -12.64 -7.09 -9.59
C ARG A 13 -12.14 -6.07 -8.55
N PHE A 14 -10.83 -6.04 -8.27
CA PHE A 14 -10.25 -5.05 -7.35
C PHE A 14 -10.45 -3.62 -7.86
N ILE A 15 -10.12 -3.37 -9.13
CA ILE A 15 -10.29 -2.04 -9.76
C ILE A 15 -11.76 -1.63 -9.75
N TYR A 16 -12.67 -2.53 -10.16
CA TYR A 16 -14.11 -2.28 -10.12
C TYR A 16 -14.57 -1.85 -8.73
N LEU A 17 -14.29 -2.68 -7.71
CA LEU A 17 -14.72 -2.38 -6.34
C LEU A 17 -14.10 -1.08 -5.82
N ASN A 18 -12.82 -0.84 -6.09
CA ASN A 18 -12.15 0.39 -5.67
C ASN A 18 -12.75 1.64 -6.33
N LYS A 19 -13.11 1.58 -7.60
CA LYS A 19 -13.68 2.73 -8.32
C LYS A 19 -15.15 2.98 -8.01
N THR A 20 -15.88 1.98 -7.53
CA THR A 20 -17.32 2.11 -7.25
C THR A 20 -17.67 2.16 -5.75
N CYS A 21 -16.77 1.79 -4.85
CA CYS A 21 -17.03 1.82 -3.40
C CYS A 21 -16.88 3.21 -2.79
N TYR A 22 -17.44 3.38 -1.59
CA TYR A 22 -17.33 4.62 -0.82
C TYR A 22 -15.86 5.08 -0.68
N ASN A 23 -15.58 6.30 -1.15
CA ASN A 23 -14.27 6.98 -1.11
C ASN A 23 -13.08 6.20 -1.69
N GLY A 24 -13.33 5.19 -2.53
CA GLY A 24 -12.27 4.36 -3.10
C GLY A 24 -11.43 3.64 -2.05
N LEU A 25 -12.04 3.30 -0.92
CA LEU A 25 -11.36 2.62 0.18
C LEU A 25 -11.15 1.13 -0.15
N TYR A 26 -10.05 0.58 0.36
CA TYR A 26 -9.87 -0.85 0.49
C TYR A 26 -9.91 -1.23 1.97
N ARG A 27 -10.97 -1.94 2.39
CA ARG A 27 -11.15 -2.42 3.77
C ARG A 27 -11.69 -3.84 3.75
N VAL A 28 -11.17 -4.68 4.65
CA VAL A 28 -11.60 -6.06 4.84
C VAL A 28 -12.02 -6.30 6.28
N ASN A 29 -12.96 -7.24 6.49
CA ASN A 29 -13.32 -7.71 7.82
C ASN A 29 -12.26 -8.71 8.38
N SER A 30 -12.48 -9.21 9.60
CA SER A 30 -11.61 -10.20 10.25
C SER A 30 -11.43 -11.50 9.44
N ASN A 31 -12.39 -11.85 8.59
CA ASN A 31 -12.34 -12.99 7.68
C ASN A 31 -11.64 -12.69 6.34
N GLY A 32 -11.12 -11.46 6.15
CA GLY A 32 -10.48 -11.01 4.91
C GLY A 32 -11.46 -10.69 3.77
N GLY A 33 -12.75 -10.63 4.05
CA GLY A 33 -13.77 -10.25 3.08
C GLY A 33 -13.86 -8.73 2.94
N PHE A 34 -13.82 -8.23 1.70
CA PHE A 34 -14.07 -6.82 1.39
C PHE A 34 -15.42 -6.37 1.93
N ASN A 35 -15.46 -5.25 2.66
CA ASN A 35 -16.66 -4.80 3.38
C ASN A 35 -16.92 -3.28 3.27
N VAL A 36 -16.48 -2.65 2.17
CA VAL A 36 -16.79 -1.23 1.90
C VAL A 36 -18.12 -1.17 1.13
N PRO A 37 -19.08 -0.32 1.54
CA PRO A 37 -20.34 -0.16 0.82
C PRO A 37 -20.14 0.51 -0.54
N LEU A 38 -21.18 0.44 -1.39
CA LEU A 38 -21.23 1.17 -2.65
C LEU A 38 -21.13 2.69 -2.40
N GLY A 39 -20.37 3.39 -3.24
CA GLY A 39 -20.31 4.85 -3.24
C GLY A 39 -21.51 5.48 -3.94
N SER A 40 -21.66 6.80 -3.81
CA SER A 40 -22.76 7.58 -4.43
C SER A 40 -22.44 8.10 -5.84
N TYR A 41 -21.49 7.48 -6.54
CA TYR A 41 -21.07 7.92 -7.87
C TYR A 41 -22.11 7.56 -8.93
N VAL A 42 -22.54 8.55 -9.73
CA VAL A 42 -23.53 8.36 -10.80
C VAL A 42 -22.94 7.66 -12.02
N ASN A 43 -21.71 8.02 -12.42
CA ASN A 43 -20.99 7.41 -13.53
C ASN A 43 -19.47 7.42 -13.25
N PRO A 44 -18.97 6.54 -12.37
CA PRO A 44 -17.55 6.52 -12.05
C PRO A 44 -16.73 6.05 -13.26
N THR A 45 -15.60 6.70 -13.54
CA THR A 45 -14.61 6.16 -14.48
C THR A 45 -13.95 4.94 -13.86
N ILE A 46 -14.44 3.75 -14.21
CA ILE A 46 -13.97 2.47 -13.66
C ILE A 46 -12.66 2.03 -14.35
N PHE A 47 -12.52 2.33 -15.63
CA PHE A 47 -11.42 1.89 -16.47
C PHE A 47 -10.96 3.04 -17.38
N ASP A 48 -9.66 3.33 -17.36
CA ASP A 48 -8.97 4.14 -18.38
C ASP A 48 -7.82 3.29 -18.92
N GLU A 49 -7.93 2.88 -20.18
CA GLU A 49 -6.94 2.06 -20.88
C GLU A 49 -5.55 2.71 -20.87
N ARG A 50 -5.49 4.04 -21.06
CA ARG A 50 -4.23 4.77 -21.16
C ARG A 50 -3.48 4.76 -19.85
N ASP A 51 -4.19 4.88 -18.73
CA ASP A 51 -3.59 4.83 -17.40
C ASP A 51 -3.02 3.44 -17.09
N ILE A 52 -3.76 2.38 -17.43
CA ILE A 52 -3.30 1.00 -17.22
C ILE A 52 -2.08 0.68 -18.09
N LEU A 53 -2.12 1.05 -19.38
CA LEU A 53 -0.99 0.83 -20.29
C LEU A 53 0.24 1.65 -19.87
N ARG A 54 0.04 2.89 -19.39
CA ARG A 54 1.14 3.72 -18.86
C ARG A 54 1.75 3.09 -17.61
N ALA A 55 0.94 2.66 -16.65
CA ALA A 55 1.41 1.97 -15.46
C ALA A 55 2.17 0.68 -15.83
N SER A 56 1.61 -0.14 -16.71
CA SER A 56 2.25 -1.37 -17.21
C SER A 56 3.64 -1.09 -17.79
N LYS A 57 3.77 -0.05 -18.63
CA LYS A 57 5.05 0.37 -19.22
C LYS A 57 6.06 0.84 -18.17
N LEU A 58 5.64 1.65 -17.20
CA LEU A 58 6.52 2.16 -16.15
C LEU A 58 7.02 1.03 -15.24
N LEU A 59 6.15 0.07 -14.93
CA LEU A 59 6.46 -1.04 -14.04
C LEU A 59 7.34 -2.12 -14.68
N GLN A 60 7.58 -2.11 -16.00
CA GLN A 60 8.49 -3.06 -16.65
C GLN A 60 9.93 -2.99 -16.10
N ASN A 61 10.34 -1.84 -15.55
CA ASN A 61 11.66 -1.64 -14.97
C ASN A 61 11.65 -1.67 -13.42
N ALA A 62 10.59 -2.19 -12.81
CA ALA A 62 10.42 -2.24 -11.37
C ALA A 62 10.22 -3.68 -10.88
N GLU A 63 10.78 -3.99 -9.72
CA GLU A 63 10.48 -5.23 -9.01
C GLU A 63 9.37 -4.97 -7.98
N LEU A 64 8.24 -5.67 -8.11
CA LEU A 64 7.11 -5.56 -7.20
C LEU A 64 7.11 -6.71 -6.21
N GLN A 65 7.17 -6.40 -4.92
CA GLN A 65 7.19 -7.39 -3.85
C GLN A 65 6.08 -7.13 -2.84
N HIS A 66 5.45 -8.20 -2.35
CA HIS A 66 4.51 -8.16 -1.23
C HIS A 66 5.21 -8.71 0.02
N VAL A 67 5.96 -7.85 0.70
CA VAL A 67 6.82 -8.18 1.85
C VAL A 67 6.85 -7.04 2.87
N SER A 68 7.38 -7.28 4.07
CA SER A 68 7.64 -6.22 5.07
C SER A 68 8.68 -5.22 4.54
N PHE A 69 8.54 -3.95 4.92
CA PHE A 69 9.51 -2.89 4.59
C PHE A 69 10.92 -3.19 5.12
N GLU A 70 11.05 -4.03 6.13
CA GLU A 70 12.34 -4.47 6.70
C GLU A 70 13.25 -5.15 5.66
N ILE A 71 12.70 -5.61 4.53
CA ILE A 71 13.50 -6.13 3.41
C ILE A 71 14.52 -5.10 2.91
N THR A 72 14.22 -3.80 3.05
CA THR A 72 15.12 -2.70 2.67
C THR A 72 16.47 -2.78 3.38
N GLU A 73 16.52 -3.28 4.62
CA GLU A 73 17.79 -3.49 5.33
C GLU A 73 18.69 -4.51 4.62
N LYS A 74 18.11 -5.46 3.88
CA LYS A 74 18.84 -6.53 3.19
C LYS A 74 19.22 -6.14 1.76
N CYS A 75 18.37 -5.40 1.06
CA CYS A 75 18.57 -5.10 -0.36
C CYS A 75 19.24 -3.75 -0.63
N ALA A 76 19.01 -2.72 0.19
CA ALA A 76 19.54 -1.38 -0.06
C ALA A 76 21.05 -1.29 0.22
N LYS A 77 21.78 -0.67 -0.68
CA LYS A 77 23.23 -0.52 -0.67
C LYS A 77 23.62 0.95 -0.51
N LYS A 78 24.89 1.19 -0.18
CA LYS A 78 25.45 2.55 -0.09
C LYS A 78 25.19 3.32 -1.39
N GLY A 79 24.65 4.53 -1.27
CA GLY A 79 24.33 5.40 -2.41
C GLY A 79 22.90 5.26 -2.94
N ASP A 80 22.16 4.21 -2.58
CA ASP A 80 20.76 4.05 -2.98
C ASP A 80 19.88 5.13 -2.36
N PHE A 81 18.82 5.53 -3.07
CA PHE A 81 17.77 6.39 -2.53
C PHE A 81 16.57 5.53 -2.08
N VAL A 82 16.16 5.69 -0.81
CA VAL A 82 15.03 4.96 -0.24
C VAL A 82 14.00 5.96 0.28
N TYR A 83 12.78 5.84 -0.23
CA TYR A 83 11.63 6.62 0.21
C TYR A 83 10.67 5.75 1.03
N PHE A 84 10.36 6.21 2.24
CA PHE A 84 9.39 5.57 3.13
C PHE A 84 8.13 6.42 3.26
N ASP A 85 6.98 5.81 2.97
CA ASP A 85 5.65 6.40 3.15
C ASP A 85 4.76 5.45 3.98
N PRO A 86 5.05 5.30 5.30
CA PRO A 86 4.28 4.42 6.17
C PRO A 86 2.88 4.99 6.45
N PRO A 87 1.93 4.17 6.93
CA PRO A 87 0.69 4.69 7.49
C PRO A 87 0.97 5.67 8.65
N TYR A 88 0.39 6.88 8.56
CA TYR A 88 0.64 7.98 9.48
C TYR A 88 0.27 7.67 10.93
N HIS A 89 1.05 8.23 11.85
CA HIS A 89 0.74 8.16 13.27
C HIS A 89 -0.53 8.98 13.58
N PRO A 90 -1.51 8.44 14.32
CA PRO A 90 -2.74 9.16 14.61
C PRO A 90 -2.47 10.42 15.44
N LEU A 91 -3.02 11.56 15.01
CA LEU A 91 -2.80 12.86 15.65
C LEU A 91 -3.45 12.99 17.04
N ASN A 92 -4.52 12.23 17.30
CA ASN A 92 -5.22 12.19 18.58
C ASN A 92 -5.45 10.71 18.91
N GLY A 93 -5.18 10.28 20.16
CA GLY A 93 -5.12 8.86 20.60
C GLY A 93 -6.33 7.95 20.33
N ASN A 94 -7.35 8.42 19.63
CA ASN A 94 -8.53 7.67 19.16
C ASN A 94 -8.74 7.77 17.63
N GLY A 95 -7.71 8.04 16.84
CA GLY A 95 -7.79 8.00 15.38
C GLY A 95 -8.03 6.56 14.91
N PHE A 96 -9.27 6.19 14.66
CA PHE A 96 -9.69 4.88 14.16
C PHE A 96 -9.04 4.59 12.78
N THR A 97 -7.83 4.03 12.76
CA THR A 97 -7.15 3.54 11.55
C THR A 97 -7.41 2.04 11.36
N GLY A 98 -8.68 1.63 11.46
CA GLY A 98 -9.14 0.25 11.25
C GLY A 98 -9.09 -0.23 9.80
N TYR A 99 -8.14 0.24 8.99
CA TYR A 99 -8.03 -0.09 7.56
C TYR A 99 -7.20 -1.35 7.29
N THR A 100 -6.41 -1.81 8.27
CA THR A 100 -5.58 -3.02 8.15
C THR A 100 -5.74 -3.91 9.38
N ARG A 101 -5.96 -5.20 9.15
CA ARG A 101 -6.20 -6.25 10.17
C ARG A 101 -5.18 -6.26 11.33
N ASN A 102 -3.95 -5.78 11.09
CA ASN A 102 -2.86 -5.77 12.07
C ASN A 102 -2.32 -4.36 12.40
N GLY A 103 -2.90 -3.28 11.84
CA GLY A 103 -2.43 -1.90 12.04
C GLY A 103 -0.97 -1.63 11.66
N PHE A 104 -0.58 -0.37 11.59
CA PHE A 104 0.83 0.05 11.68
C PHE A 104 0.96 0.80 13.01
N ALA A 105 1.17 0.02 14.08
CA ALA A 105 1.16 0.53 15.44
C ALA A 105 2.50 1.21 15.80
N GLU A 106 2.59 1.72 17.04
CA GLU A 106 3.81 2.34 17.58
C GLU A 106 5.05 1.43 17.49
N GLU A 107 4.86 0.12 17.66
CA GLU A 107 5.93 -0.87 17.49
C GLU A 107 6.49 -0.88 16.06
N GLU A 108 5.62 -0.77 15.04
CA GLU A 108 6.03 -0.74 13.63
C GLU A 108 6.72 0.58 13.29
N GLN A 109 6.25 1.70 13.85
CA GLN A 109 6.95 3.00 13.75
C GLN A 109 8.35 2.92 14.38
N THR A 110 8.48 2.24 15.52
CA THR A 110 9.78 2.02 16.19
C THR A 110 10.69 1.12 15.36
N LYS A 111 10.16 0.07 14.73
CA LYS A 111 10.92 -0.78 13.78
C LYS A 111 11.38 0.02 12.57
N LEU A 112 10.51 0.84 11.99
CA LEU A 112 10.85 1.71 10.86
C LEU A 112 11.98 2.67 11.21
N LYS A 113 11.93 3.29 12.39
CA LYS A 113 13.04 4.15 12.87
C LYS A 113 14.37 3.39 12.89
N ARG A 114 14.40 2.15 13.41
CA ARG A 114 15.62 1.33 13.47
C ARG A 114 16.14 0.97 12.08
N VAL A 115 15.25 0.62 11.15
CA VAL A 115 15.60 0.36 9.75
C VAL A 115 16.23 1.62 9.14
N PHE A 116 15.58 2.77 9.31
CA PHE A 116 16.03 4.06 8.79
C PHE A 116 17.45 4.42 9.28
N GLU A 117 17.70 4.33 10.59
CA GLU A 117 19.02 4.60 11.18
C GLU A 117 20.12 3.67 10.64
N LYS A 118 19.81 2.38 10.39
CA LYS A 118 20.78 1.44 9.82
C LYS A 118 21.12 1.78 8.37
N LEU A 119 20.13 2.18 7.58
CA LEU A 119 20.33 2.58 6.19
C LEU A 119 21.11 3.89 6.08
N ASP A 120 20.86 4.84 6.99
CA ASP A 120 21.59 6.10 7.08
C ASP A 120 23.08 5.83 7.38
N LYS A 121 23.36 5.01 8.40
CA LYS A 121 24.73 4.56 8.73
C LYS A 121 25.43 3.84 7.57
N ARG A 122 24.67 3.13 6.72
CA ARG A 122 25.20 2.46 5.51
C ARG A 122 25.55 3.46 4.40
N GLY A 123 25.08 4.70 4.49
CA GLY A 123 25.28 5.75 3.49
C GLY A 123 24.24 5.74 2.38
N CYS A 124 23.01 5.28 2.66
CA CYS A 124 21.87 5.47 1.75
C CYS A 124 21.39 6.92 1.83
N LYS A 125 20.71 7.40 0.79
CA LYS A 125 19.96 8.66 0.79
C LYS A 125 18.52 8.35 1.17
N LEU A 126 17.99 9.01 2.18
CA LEU A 126 16.70 8.64 2.77
C LEU A 126 15.72 9.80 2.76
N MET A 127 14.44 9.50 2.53
CA MET A 127 13.33 10.41 2.69
C MET A 127 12.17 9.68 3.37
N LEU A 128 11.46 10.36 4.27
CA LEU A 128 10.32 9.80 4.99
C LEU A 128 9.21 10.86 5.12
N SER A 129 7.98 10.43 4.84
CA SER A 129 6.75 11.17 5.14
C SER A 129 6.10 10.58 6.41
N ASN A 130 5.54 11.42 7.29
CA ASN A 130 4.76 10.97 8.46
C ASN A 130 3.71 12.00 8.89
#